data_AF-A0A2S7P1B1-F1
#
_entry.id   AF-A0A2S7P1B1-F1
#
_cell.length_a   1.000
_cell.length_b   1.000
_cell.length_c   1.000
_cell.angle_alpha   90.00
_cell.angle_beta   90.00
_cell.angle_gamma   90.00
#
_symmetry.space_group_name_H-M   'P 1'
#
loop_
_entity.id
_entity.type
_entity.pdbx_description
1 polymer ?
#
loop_
_entity_poly.entity_id
_entity_poly.type
_entity_poly.pdbx_seq_one_letter_code
_entity_poly.pdbx_strand_id
1 'polypeptide(L)' 'MGSVSDSSYHSESNFSFPDEYILERWLHDPRFGFDKQNVLQPFSLEPRNCIGQHLARWRR' A
#
# COMPACT_ATOMS: atom_id res chain seq x y z
N MET A 1 -15.94 8.12 -4.31
CA MET A 1 -15.76 8.04 -2.85
C MET A 1 -15.35 6.62 -2.50
N GLY A 2 -14.07 6.37 -2.31
CA GLY A 2 -13.56 5.07 -1.87
C GLY A 2 -12.46 5.33 -0.87
N SER A 3 -12.81 5.33 0.41
CA SER A 3 -11.82 5.30 1.49
C SER A 3 -11.13 3.95 1.44
N VAL A 4 -9.84 3.93 1.11
CA VAL A 4 -9.02 2.74 1.29
C VAL A 4 -8.96 2.43 2.79
N SER A 5 -9.69 1.40 3.21
CA SER A 5 -9.69 0.87 4.58
C SER A 5 -8.75 -0.31 4.69
N ASP A 6 -8.41 -0.70 5.92
CA ASP A 6 -7.62 -1.88 6.28
C ASP A 6 -8.02 -3.16 5.52
N SER A 7 -9.32 -3.34 5.28
CA SER A 7 -9.89 -4.43 4.47
C SER A 7 -9.36 -4.48 3.03
N SER A 8 -8.86 -3.37 2.50
CA SER A 8 -8.28 -3.32 1.15
C SER A 8 -6.87 -3.92 1.10
N TYR A 9 -6.16 -3.90 2.22
CA TYR A 9 -4.82 -4.48 2.37
C TYR A 9 -4.89 -5.98 2.65
N HIS A 10 -5.90 -6.40 3.41
CA HIS A 10 -6.16 -7.82 3.71
C HIS A 10 -6.97 -8.55 2.62
N SER A 11 -7.28 -7.88 1.51
CA SER A 11 -8.07 -8.48 0.43
C SER A 11 -7.18 -9.25 -0.56
N GLU A 12 -7.41 -10.56 -0.67
CA GLU A 12 -6.75 -11.45 -1.64
C GLU A 12 -6.93 -11.00 -3.10
N SER A 13 -7.99 -10.22 -3.39
CA SER A 13 -8.22 -9.65 -4.73
C SER A 13 -7.30 -8.48 -5.09
N ASN A 14 -6.57 -7.94 -4.11
CA ASN A 14 -5.62 -6.84 -4.27
C ASN A 14 -4.17 -7.26 -4.01
N PHE A 15 -3.95 -8.21 -3.09
CA PHE A 15 -2.63 -8.66 -2.68
C PHE A 15 -2.56 -10.18 -2.59
N SER A 16 -1.53 -10.75 -3.19
CA SER A 16 -1.20 -12.17 -3.04
C SER A 16 -0.57 -12.39 -1.65
N PHE A 17 -1.05 -13.34 -0.86
CA PHE A 17 -0.61 -13.55 0.53
C PHE A 17 -0.73 -12.27 1.38
N PRO A 18 -1.95 -11.74 1.60
CA PRO A 18 -2.15 -10.43 2.22
C PRO A 18 -1.73 -10.37 3.70
N ASP A 19 -1.78 -11.50 4.41
CA ASP A 19 -1.43 -11.59 5.83
C ASP A 19 0.06 -11.84 6.07
N GLU A 20 0.83 -12.09 5.00
CA GLU A 20 2.27 -12.34 5.09
C GLU A 20 3.08 -11.06 4.83
N TYR A 21 4.03 -10.80 5.73
CA TYR A 21 4.99 -9.71 5.57
C TYR A 21 6.13 -10.13 4.64
N ILE A 22 6.02 -9.76 3.36
CA ILE A 22 6.96 -10.14 2.29
C ILE A 22 7.60 -8.87 1.72
N LEU A 23 8.91 -8.69 1.93
CA LEU A 23 9.65 -7.50 1.49
C LEU A 23 9.83 -7.48 -0.05
N GLU A 24 9.99 -8.65 -0.63
CA GLU A 24 10.21 -8.89 -2.06
C GLU A 24 9.06 -8.38 -2.92
N ARG A 25 7.86 -8.23 -2.33
CA ARG A 25 6.70 -7.58 -2.95
C ARG A 25 7.02 -6.19 -3.49
N TRP A 26 7.88 -5.45 -2.80
CA TRP A 26 8.28 -4.08 -3.15
C TRP A 26 9.55 -4.02 -4.02
N LEU A 27 10.16 -5.18 -4.32
CA LEU A 27 11.39 -5.30 -5.10
C LEU A 27 11.15 -5.77 -6.55
N HIS A 28 9.92 -5.63 -7.06
CA HIS A 28 9.50 -6.00 -8.42
C HIS A 28 9.60 -7.50 -8.74
N ASP A 29 9.37 -8.36 -7.74
CA ASP A 29 9.30 -9.79 -7.96
C ASP A 29 8.09 -10.16 -8.86
N PRO A 30 8.28 -10.96 -9.93
CA PRO A 30 7.19 -11.38 -10.83
C PRO A 30 6.02 -12.06 -10.13
N ARG A 31 6.26 -12.71 -8.98
CA ARG A 31 5.23 -13.38 -8.18
C ARG A 31 4.14 -12.42 -7.69
N PHE A 32 4.48 -11.15 -7.52
CA PHE A 32 3.57 -10.08 -7.07
C PHE A 32 3.21 -9.10 -8.19
N GLY A 33 3.42 -9.47 -9.46
CA GLY A 33 3.14 -8.59 -10.61
C GLY A 33 1.66 -8.19 -10.76
N PHE A 34 0.75 -8.95 -10.17
CA PHE A 34 -0.69 -8.66 -10.17
C PHE A 34 -1.14 -7.83 -8.96
N ASP A 35 -0.26 -7.58 -7.99
CA ASP A 35 -0.63 -6.86 -6.77
C ASP A 35 -0.89 -5.38 -7.04
N LYS A 36 -1.96 -4.84 -6.46
CA LYS A 36 -2.38 -3.45 -6.65
C LYS A 36 -1.74 -2.55 -5.60
N GLN A 37 -0.44 -2.25 -5.76
CA GLN A 37 0.30 -1.38 -4.84
C GLN A 37 -0.32 0.03 -4.67
N ASN A 38 -1.02 0.54 -5.68
CA ASN A 38 -1.74 1.83 -5.62
C ASN A 38 -2.85 1.86 -4.57
N VAL A 39 -3.37 0.70 -4.16
CA VAL A 39 -4.34 0.59 -3.09
C VAL A 39 -3.70 0.93 -1.76
N LEU A 40 -2.38 0.77 -1.58
CA LEU A 40 -1.68 1.10 -0.33
C LEU A 40 -1.62 2.62 -0.08
N GLN A 41 -2.41 3.11 0.87
CA GLN A 41 -2.55 4.54 1.17
C GLN A 41 -2.36 4.86 2.67
N PRO A 42 -1.15 4.63 3.23
CA PRO A 42 -0.89 4.76 4.67
C PRO A 42 -1.02 6.20 5.19
N PHE A 43 -0.99 7.21 4.31
CA PHE A 43 -1.06 8.62 4.67
C PHE A 43 -2.42 9.25 4.37
N SER A 44 -3.44 8.43 4.10
CA SER A 44 -4.75 8.85 3.58
C SER A 44 -4.67 9.56 2.22
N LEU A 45 -5.77 9.54 1.48
CA LEU A 45 -5.92 10.22 0.19
C LEU A 45 -6.99 11.30 0.31
N GLU A 46 -6.62 12.58 0.12
CA GLU A 46 -7.52 13.74 -0.02
C GLU A 46 -8.65 13.88 1.05
N PRO A 47 -9.32 15.04 1.13
CA PRO A 47 -8.76 16.30 1.65
C PRO A 47 -8.02 16.18 3.01
N ARG A 48 -7.99 15.00 3.64
CA ARG A 48 -7.31 14.71 4.91
C ARG A 48 -6.04 13.87 4.70
N ASN A 49 -5.20 14.24 3.72
CA ASN A 49 -3.90 13.60 3.58
C ASN A 49 -2.96 14.00 4.74
N CYS A 50 -1.96 13.17 5.03
CA CYS A 50 -0.94 13.50 6.01
C CYS A 50 0.03 14.56 5.46
N ILE A 51 0.02 15.76 6.06
CA ILE A 51 0.95 16.85 5.73
C ILE A 51 2.42 16.43 5.91
N GLY A 52 2.68 15.51 6.85
CA GLY A 52 4.01 14.96 7.14
C GLY A 52 4.49 13.88 6.18
N GLN A 53 3.73 13.51 5.13
CA GLN A 53 4.11 12.44 4.20
C GLN A 53 5.51 12.64 3.60
N HIS A 54 5.83 13.87 3.18
CA HIS A 54 7.14 14.18 2.62
C HIS A 54 8.27 14.02 3.63
N LEU A 55 8.05 14.39 4.89
CA LEU A 55 9.03 14.18 5.96
C LEU A 55 9.22 12.70 6.28
N ALA A 56 8.14 11.92 6.32
CA ALA A 56 8.20 10.48 6.60
C ALA A 56 8.91 9.69 5.47
N ARG A 57 8.74 10.12 4.21
CA ARG A 57 9.44 9.55 3.06
C ARG A 57 10.83 10.12 2.85
N TRP A 58 11.24 11.11 3.64
CA TRP A 58 12.53 11.75 3.50
C TRP A 58 13.62 10.74 3.84
N ARG A 59 14.29 10.25 2.79
CA ARG A 59 15.58 9.58 2.91
C ARG A 59 16.64 10.66 2.84
N ARG A 60 17.45 10.74 3.91
CA ARG A 60 18.67 11.53 3.95
C ARG A 60 19.75 10.83 3.12
#